data_AF-A0A2V9Q6I9-F1
#
_entry.id   AF-A0A2V9Q6I9-F1
#
_cell.length_a   1.000
_cell.length_b   1.000
_cell.length_c   1.000
_cell.angle_alpha   90.00
_cell.angle_beta   90.00
_cell.angle_gamma   90.00
#
_symmetry.space_group_name_H-M   'P 1'
#
loop_
_entity.id
_entity.type
_entity.pdbx_description
1 polymer ?
#
loop_
_entity_poly.entity_id
_entity_poly.type
_entity_poly.pdbx_seq_one_letter_code
_entity_poly.pdbx_strand_id
1 'polypeptide(L)'
;MSTLTPERWLEVSPYLDHVLSLPEAERPAWLDSFRTEKPELVDVLRSLLEEQRAVAAEHFLENRPAPPTGTSLEGQKIGPYTLISPIGQGGMGSVWLAERSDGRFERRVA
;
A
#
# COMPACT_ATOMS: atom_id res chain seq x y z
N MET A 1 1.58 9.67 -14.74
CA MET A 1 2.43 10.52 -13.86
C MET A 1 2.08 12.00 -13.95
N SER A 2 0.85 12.35 -13.55
CA SER A 2 0.49 13.75 -13.31
C SER A 2 1.22 14.24 -12.07
N THR A 3 2.18 15.17 -12.22
CA THR A 3 2.86 15.80 -11.08
C THR A 3 1.89 16.76 -10.40
N LEU A 4 1.05 16.24 -9.50
CA LEU A 4 0.16 17.04 -8.67
C LEU A 4 0.98 17.75 -7.59
N THR A 5 0.76 19.06 -7.41
CA THR A 5 1.34 19.77 -6.27
C THR A 5 0.65 19.33 -4.98
N PRO A 6 1.32 19.46 -3.81
CA PRO A 6 0.73 19.08 -2.52
C PRO A 6 -0.62 19.76 -2.24
N GLU A 7 -0.78 21.02 -2.64
CA GLU A 7 -2.00 21.79 -2.45
C GLU A 7 -3.14 21.25 -3.32
N ARG A 8 -2.83 20.88 -4.56
CA ARG A 8 -3.81 20.28 -5.47
C ARG A 8 -4.18 18.87 -5.07
N TRP A 9 -3.23 18.12 -4.51
CA TRP A 9 -3.51 16.81 -3.91
C TRP A 9 -4.48 16.93 -2.73
N LEU A 10 -4.29 17.93 -1.86
CA LEU A 10 -5.18 18.17 -0.73
C LEU A 10 -6.62 18.45 -1.18
N GLU A 11 -6.79 19.15 -2.31
CA GLU A 11 -8.10 19.43 -2.88
C GLU A 11 -8.73 18.18 -3.52
N VAL A 12 -7.94 17.37 -4.24
CA VAL A 12 -8.43 16.19 -4.98
C VAL A 12 -8.70 14.98 -4.06
N SER A 13 -7.89 14.80 -3.00
CA SER A 13 -7.89 13.59 -2.16
C SER A 13 -9.27 13.20 -1.64
N PRO A 14 -10.08 14.10 -1.04
CA PRO A 14 -11.39 13.72 -0.51
C PRO A 14 -12.36 13.22 -1.58
N TYR A 15 -12.29 13.80 -2.78
CA TYR A 15 -13.11 13.40 -3.93
C TYR A 15 -12.64 12.07 -4.53
N LEU A 16 -11.33 11.84 -4.54
CA LEU A 16 -10.75 10.57 -4.96
C LEU A 16 -11.17 9.44 -4.00
N ASP A 17 -11.07 9.67 -2.69
CA ASP A 17 -11.51 8.69 -1.68
C ASP A 17 -13.01 8.35 -1.84
N HIS A 18 -13.84 9.37 -2.10
CA HIS A 18 -15.27 9.17 -2.34
C HIS A 18 -15.54 8.35 -3.61
N VAL A 19 -14.94 8.70 -4.75
CA VAL A 19 -15.19 7.99 -6.02
C VAL A 19 -14.65 6.55 -6.00
N LEU A 20 -13.56 6.30 -5.26
CA LEU A 20 -13.02 4.96 -5.05
C LEU A 20 -13.93 4.08 -4.19
N SER A 21 -14.69 4.70 -3.27
CA SER A 21 -15.69 4.01 -2.43
C SER A 21 -16.95 3.63 -3.20
N LEU A 22 -17.23 4.28 -4.35
CA LEU A 22 -18.36 3.95 -5.21
C LEU A 22 -18.09 2.73 -6.08
N PRO A 23 -19.14 1.92 -6.40
CA PRO A 23 -19.05 0.86 -7.39
C PRO A 23 -18.58 1.38 -8.75
N GLU A 24 -17.79 0.59 -9.47
CA GLU A 24 -17.19 1.03 -10.75
C GLU A 24 -18.24 1.48 -11.78
N ALA A 25 -19.44 0.88 -11.75
CA ALA A 25 -20.56 1.24 -12.61
C ALA A 25 -21.12 2.65 -12.33
N GLU A 26 -20.98 3.16 -11.10
CA GLU A 26 -21.53 4.46 -10.68
C GLU A 26 -20.52 5.61 -10.81
N ARG A 27 -19.21 5.29 -10.85
CA ARG A 27 -18.12 6.26 -11.03
C ARG A 27 -18.29 7.20 -12.24
N PRO A 28 -18.62 6.73 -13.47
CA PRO A 28 -18.76 7.63 -14.61
C PRO A 28 -19.92 8.61 -14.45
N ALA A 29 -21.07 8.16 -13.93
CA ALA A 29 -22.22 9.03 -13.69
C ALA A 29 -21.93 10.11 -12.62
N TRP A 30 -21.18 9.73 -11.58
CA TRP A 30 -20.73 10.66 -10.55
C TRP A 30 -19.75 11.70 -11.11
N LEU A 31 -18.77 11.27 -11.92
CA LEU A 31 -17.80 12.17 -12.56
C LEU A 31 -18.48 13.15 -13.53
N ASP A 32 -19.48 12.70 -14.28
CA ASP A 32 -20.23 13.58 -15.19
C ASP A 32 -21.08 14.61 -14.44
N SER A 33 -21.66 14.23 -13.30
CA SER A 33 -22.37 15.17 -12.43
C SER A 33 -21.41 16.18 -11.79
N PHE A 34 -20.23 15.72 -11.36
CA PHE A 34 -19.21 16.56 -10.73
C PHE A 34 -18.50 17.51 -11.73
N ARG A 35 -18.53 17.18 -13.04
CA ARG A 35 -18.01 18.03 -14.11
C ARG A 35 -18.68 19.40 -14.17
N THR A 36 -19.96 19.48 -13.80
CA THR A 36 -20.70 20.76 -13.78
C THR A 36 -20.23 21.69 -12.65
N GLU A 37 -19.75 21.12 -11.54
CA GLU A 37 -19.32 21.89 -10.38
C GLU A 37 -17.83 22.29 -10.47
N LYS A 38 -16.96 21.34 -10.84
CA LYS A 38 -15.51 21.57 -10.91
C LYS A 38 -14.86 20.78 -12.06
N PRO A 39 -14.91 21.28 -13.30
CA PRO A 39 -14.40 20.56 -14.47
C PRO A 39 -12.90 20.22 -14.38
N GLU A 40 -12.10 21.11 -13.77
CA GLU A 40 -10.65 20.91 -13.66
C GLU A 40 -10.22 19.79 -12.71
N LEU A 41 -11.05 19.45 -11.72
CA LEU A 41 -10.77 18.32 -10.83
C LEU A 41 -11.18 16.99 -11.47
N VAL A 42 -12.21 17.00 -12.33
CA VAL A 42 -12.73 15.80 -12.98
C VAL A 42 -11.70 15.19 -13.93
N ASP A 43 -10.98 16.02 -14.67
CA ASP A 43 -9.95 15.52 -15.60
C ASP A 43 -8.76 14.92 -14.84
N VAL A 44 -8.42 15.46 -13.66
CA VAL A 44 -7.41 14.89 -12.75
C VAL A 44 -7.89 13.55 -12.18
N LEU A 45 -9.11 13.50 -11.64
CA LEU A 45 -9.70 12.27 -11.08
C LEU A 45 -9.80 11.16 -12.13
N ARG A 46 -10.21 11.50 -13.36
CA ARG A 46 -10.27 10.55 -14.48
C ARG A 46 -8.89 9.98 -14.80
N SER A 47 -7.88 10.85 -14.90
CA SER A 47 -6.49 10.42 -15.17
C SER A 47 -5.97 9.47 -14.07
N LEU A 48 -6.24 9.78 -12.80
CA LEU A 48 -5.84 8.94 -11.66
C LEU A 48 -6.54 7.56 -11.67
N LEU A 49 -7.84 7.52 -11.98
CA LEU A 49 -8.60 6.28 -12.06
C LEU A 49 -8.20 5.41 -13.27
N GLU A 50 -7.80 6.02 -14.38
CA GLU A 50 -7.27 5.31 -15.54
C GLU A 50 -5.88 4.73 -15.24
N GLU A 51 -4.99 5.49 -14.60
CA GLU A 51 -3.66 5.02 -14.18
C GLU A 51 -3.79 3.86 -13.17
N GLN A 52 -4.72 3.95 -12.21
CA GLN A 52 -5.02 2.84 -11.30
C GLN A 52 -5.48 1.58 -12.04
N ARG A 53 -6.38 1.71 -13.02
CA ARG A 53 -6.87 0.58 -13.82
C ARG A 53 -5.78 -0.05 -14.67
N ALA A 54 -4.90 0.76 -15.26
CA ALA A 54 -3.75 0.28 -16.01
C ALA A 54 -2.80 -0.53 -15.10
N VAL A 55 -2.46 0.00 -13.93
CA VAL A 55 -1.60 -0.68 -12.94
C VAL A 55 -2.25 -1.97 -12.42
N ALA A 56 -3.56 -1.98 -12.19
CA ALA A 56 -4.29 -3.19 -11.79
C ALA A 56 -4.29 -4.25 -12.91
N ALA A 57 -4.47 -3.85 -14.17
CA ALA A 57 -4.40 -4.75 -15.32
C ALA A 57 -2.99 -5.32 -15.55
N GLU A 58 -1.95 -4.60 -15.12
CA GLU A 58 -0.56 -5.07 -15.13
C GLU A 58 -0.27 -6.09 -14.02
N HIS A 59 -1.26 -6.52 -13.23
CA HIS A 59 -1.09 -7.44 -12.10
C HIS A 59 0.01 -6.99 -11.12
N PHE A 60 0.17 -5.67 -10.97
CA PHE A 60 1.34 -5.02 -10.37
C PHE A 60 1.63 -5.39 -8.90
N LEU A 61 0.72 -6.10 -8.22
CA LEU A 61 0.98 -6.72 -6.91
C LEU A 61 0.42 -8.16 -6.81
N GLU A 62 -0.25 -8.64 -7.86
CA GLU A 62 -0.82 -10.01 -7.92
C GLU A 62 0.23 -11.04 -8.33
N ASN A 63 1.25 -10.61 -9.07
CA ASN A 63 2.53 -11.32 -9.09
C ASN A 63 3.17 -11.14 -7.72
N ARG A 64 2.78 -11.99 -6.77
CA ARG A 64 3.50 -12.19 -5.50
C ARG A 64 4.98 -12.19 -5.85
N PRO A 65 5.79 -11.21 -5.40
CA PRO A 65 7.22 -11.30 -5.61
C PRO A 65 7.61 -12.67 -5.08
N ALA A 66 8.32 -13.46 -5.91
CA ALA A 66 8.84 -14.74 -5.47
C ALA A 66 9.44 -14.50 -4.07
N PRO A 67 9.06 -15.29 -3.05
CA PRO A 67 9.53 -15.07 -1.70
C PRO A 67 11.04 -14.87 -1.80
N PRO A 68 11.62 -13.80 -1.21
CA PRO A 68 13.01 -13.45 -1.44
C PRO A 68 13.86 -14.69 -1.21
N THR A 69 14.32 -15.29 -2.31
CA THR A 69 15.03 -16.54 -2.26
C THR A 69 16.40 -16.20 -1.70
N GLY A 70 16.59 -16.41 -0.40
CA GLY A 70 17.94 -16.67 0.14
C GLY A 70 18.62 -15.58 0.94
N THR A 71 17.91 -14.72 1.67
CA THR A 71 18.54 -14.09 2.85
C THR A 71 17.77 -14.49 4.09
N SER A 72 18.13 -15.66 4.63
CA SER A 72 17.68 -16.03 5.96
C SER A 72 18.17 -14.96 6.94
N LEU A 73 17.25 -14.24 7.57
CA LEU A 73 17.57 -13.29 8.63
C LEU A 73 17.78 -14.01 9.97
N GLU A 74 17.71 -15.34 9.99
CA GLU A 74 18.00 -16.17 11.17
C GLU A 74 19.42 -15.88 11.67
N GLY A 75 19.55 -15.67 12.97
CA GLY A 75 20.79 -15.26 13.63
C GLY A 75 21.11 -13.76 13.54
N GLN A 76 20.35 -12.97 12.78
CA GLN A 76 20.59 -11.53 12.70
C GLN A 76 20.18 -10.83 14.00
N LYS A 77 21.04 -9.94 14.49
CA LYS A 77 20.80 -9.14 15.69
C LYS A 77 20.19 -7.78 15.32
N ILE A 78 19.00 -7.51 15.85
CA ILE A 78 18.27 -6.24 15.74
C ILE A 78 18.08 -5.68 17.15
N GLY A 79 18.92 -4.72 17.52
CA GLY A 79 18.95 -4.18 18.89
C GLY A 79 19.25 -5.29 19.92
N PRO A 80 18.41 -5.48 20.96
CA PRO A 80 18.60 -6.53 21.95
C PRO A 80 18.07 -7.90 21.50
N TYR A 81 17.53 -8.05 20.29
CA TYR A 81 16.92 -9.29 19.82
C TYR A 81 17.74 -9.97 18.72
N THR A 82 17.82 -11.29 18.75
CA THR A 82 18.38 -12.15 17.72
C THR A 82 17.23 -12.92 17.06
N LEU A 83 17.06 -12.79 15.75
CA LEU A 83 16.01 -13.48 15.00
C LEU A 83 16.29 -14.99 14.97
N ILE A 84 15.28 -15.83 15.25
CA ILE A 84 15.39 -17.29 15.28
C ILE A 84 14.79 -17.92 14.02
N SER A 85 13.55 -17.55 13.68
CA SER A 85 12.83 -18.10 12.53
C SER A 85 11.62 -17.25 12.15
N PRO A 86 11.17 -17.27 10.89
CA PRO A 86 9.92 -16.62 10.49
C PRO A 86 8.72 -17.40 11.02
N ILE A 87 7.71 -16.70 11.55
CA ILE A 87 6.47 -17.28 12.08
C ILE A 87 5.21 -16.82 11.34
N GLY A 88 5.33 -15.84 10.43
CA GLY A 88 4.20 -15.39 9.60
C GLY A 88 4.61 -14.39 8.53
N GLN A 89 3.78 -14.24 7.50
CA GLN A 89 4.00 -13.29 6.41
C GLN A 89 2.68 -12.65 5.97
N GLY A 90 2.67 -11.33 5.77
CA GLY A 90 1.53 -10.56 5.30
C GLY A 90 1.90 -9.62 4.15
N GLY A 91 0.93 -8.83 3.66
CA GLY A 91 1.06 -8.04 2.44
C GLY A 91 2.22 -7.03 2.41
N MET A 92 2.66 -6.52 3.57
CA MET A 92 3.75 -5.53 3.65
C MET A 92 4.88 -5.94 4.62
N GLY A 93 4.95 -7.20 5.07
CA GLY A 93 5.96 -7.59 6.06
C GLY A 93 5.99 -9.06 6.46
N SER A 94 7.00 -9.40 7.26
CA SER A 94 7.21 -10.74 7.84
C SER A 94 7.29 -10.66 9.36
N VAL A 95 6.71 -11.62 10.05
CA VAL A 95 6.72 -11.77 11.50
C VAL A 95 7.76 -12.83 11.86
N TRP A 96 8.61 -12.53 12.84
CA TRP A 96 9.74 -13.38 13.23
C TRP A 96 9.70 -13.71 14.72
N LEU A 97 9.98 -14.97 15.05
CA LEU A 97 10.38 -15.36 16.39
C LEU A 97 11.80 -14.82 16.64
N ALA A 98 12.00 -14.17 17.78
CA ALA A 98 13.30 -13.65 18.18
C ALA A 98 13.58 -13.91 19.66
N GLU A 99 14.84 -14.08 20.00
CA GLU A 99 15.32 -14.21 21.38
C GLU A 99 16.01 -12.94 21.82
N ARG A 100 15.79 -12.51 23.07
CA ARG A 100 16.48 -11.34 23.62
C ARG A 100 17.88 -11.73 24.09
N SER A 101 18.92 -11.21 23.43
CA SER A 101 20.33 -11.48 23.66
C SER A 101 21.07 -10.33 24.39
N ASP A 102 20.35 -9.50 25.15
CA ASP A 102 20.89 -8.38 25.93
C ASP A 102 21.38 -8.76 27.34
N GLY A 103 21.37 -10.06 27.67
CA GLY A 103 21.86 -10.60 28.94
C GLY A 103 21.05 -10.17 30.16
N ARG A 104 19.86 -9.56 29.99
CA ARG A 104 19.06 -9.04 31.10
C ARG A 104 17.84 -9.88 31.47
N PHE A 105 17.26 -10.68 30.57
CA PHE A 105 16.18 -11.65 30.86
C PHE A 105 15.93 -12.55 29.62
N GLU A 106 15.94 -13.87 29.76
CA GLU A 106 15.49 -14.82 28.73
C GLU A 106 13.97 -15.06 28.85
N ARG A 107 13.17 -14.59 27.88
CA ARG A 107 11.77 -15.01 27.68
C ARG A 107 11.40 -15.00 26.20
N ARG A 108 10.73 -16.08 25.77
CA ARG A 108 10.12 -16.21 24.43
C ARG A 108 8.73 -15.57 24.46
N VAL A 109 8.42 -14.71 23.49
CA VAL A 109 7.08 -14.12 23.27
C VAL A 109 6.60 -14.45 21.86
N ALA A 110 5.29 -14.66 21.71
CA ALA A 110 4.61 -15.07 20.49
C ALA A 110 3.93 -13.88 19.79
#